data_AF-A0A836KX10-F1
#
_entry.id   AF-A0A836KX10-F1
#
_cell.length_a   1.000
_cell.length_b   1.000
_cell.length_c   1.000
_cell.angle_alpha   90.00
_cell.angle_beta   90.00
_cell.angle_gamma   90.00
#
_symmetry.space_group_name_H-M   'P 1'
#
loop_
_entity.id
_entity.type
_entity.pdbx_description
1 polymer ?
#
loop_
_entity_poly.entity_id
_entity_poly.type
_entity_poly.pdbx_seq_one_letter_code
_entity_poly.pdbx_strand_id
1 'polypeptide(L)'
;MVRVIRRSFLEEVSERLPVSTTTLVAIVVGAVSLYIFYRRKGPVQRPPGDPRRSLSAPRDGGETCNALARIKQKAFIGKKVCIAWEVLHDGKSWKAQGKALDILRLYAFSSEVYLMCRIQGADDKKRILSLIKAVDGIERHRVLFCTTEKGYEAFTRQIDPSLLVTNDAAQVTFLKRIIETLVLVGGDCVVASNVACVPSVEAISIDLE
;
A
#
# COMPACT_ATOMS: atom_id res chain seq x y z
N MET A 1 -58.68 -27.91 0.02
CA MET A 1 -57.53 -27.02 0.32
C MET A 1 -56.24 -27.79 0.04
N VAL A 2 -55.59 -27.54 -1.10
CA VAL A 2 -54.33 -28.21 -1.47
C VAL A 2 -53.20 -27.19 -1.29
N ARG A 3 -52.31 -27.43 -0.33
CA ARG A 3 -51.09 -26.65 -0.12
C ARG A 3 -50.11 -26.95 -1.26
N VAL A 4 -49.77 -25.94 -2.05
CA VAL A 4 -48.65 -26.00 -3.01
C VAL A 4 -47.36 -25.80 -2.22
N ILE A 5 -46.62 -26.89 -2.02
CA ILE A 5 -45.27 -26.87 -1.44
C ILE A 5 -44.33 -26.35 -2.52
N ARG A 6 -43.74 -25.17 -2.30
CA ARG A 6 -42.68 -24.61 -3.15
C ARG A 6 -41.45 -25.51 -3.02
N ARG A 7 -41.15 -26.31 -4.05
CA ARG A 7 -39.86 -26.99 -4.19
C ARG A 7 -38.76 -25.93 -4.37
N SER A 8 -37.68 -26.11 -3.62
CA SER A 8 -36.56 -25.18 -3.62
C SER A 8 -35.69 -25.42 -4.84
N PHE A 9 -35.31 -24.36 -5.54
CA PHE A 9 -34.47 -24.37 -6.74
C PHE A 9 -33.13 -25.12 -6.54
N LEU A 10 -32.70 -25.28 -5.28
CA LEU A 10 -31.50 -26.03 -4.90
C LEU A 10 -31.65 -27.55 -5.05
N GLU A 11 -32.84 -28.11 -4.84
CA GLU A 11 -33.07 -29.55 -5.04
C GLU A 11 -33.00 -29.91 -6.53
N GLU A 12 -33.52 -29.04 -7.40
CA GLU A 12 -33.55 -29.24 -8.85
C GLU A 12 -32.16 -29.16 -9.51
N VAL A 13 -31.23 -28.43 -8.88
CA VAL A 13 -29.81 -28.41 -9.31
C VAL A 13 -29.05 -29.64 -8.81
N SER A 14 -29.44 -30.22 -7.67
CA SER A 14 -28.74 -31.38 -7.11
C SER A 14 -29.04 -32.69 -7.86
N GLU A 15 -30.23 -32.85 -8.42
CA GLU A 15 -30.64 -34.10 -9.10
C GLU A 15 -30.15 -34.23 -10.55
N ARG A 16 -29.61 -33.16 -11.16
CA ARG A 16 -29.32 -33.13 -12.62
C ARG A 16 -27.85 -33.13 -13.04
N LEU A 17 -26.89 -33.25 -12.12
CA LEU A 17 -25.47 -33.25 -12.50
C LEU A 17 -24.82 -34.60 -12.18
N PRO A 18 -24.43 -35.41 -13.20
CA PRO A 18 -23.42 -36.44 -12.98
C PRO A 18 -22.14 -35.69 -12.64
N VAL A 19 -21.75 -35.70 -11.36
CA VAL A 19 -20.64 -34.90 -10.85
C VAL A 19 -19.32 -35.47 -11.40
N SER A 20 -18.96 -35.03 -12.60
CA SER A 20 -17.67 -35.31 -13.20
C SER A 20 -16.58 -34.54 -12.45
N THR A 21 -15.41 -35.14 -12.31
CA THR A 21 -14.24 -34.56 -11.65
C THR A 21 -13.85 -33.20 -12.24
N THR A 22 -14.09 -33.00 -13.53
CA THR A 22 -13.86 -31.72 -14.21
C THR A 22 -14.80 -30.61 -13.73
N THR A 23 -16.05 -30.93 -13.38
CA THR A 23 -17.02 -29.98 -12.84
C THR A 23 -16.63 -29.56 -11.42
N LEU A 24 -16.15 -30.50 -10.60
CA LEU A 24 -15.61 -30.19 -9.27
C LEU A 24 -14.38 -29.30 -9.34
N VAL A 25 -13.43 -29.59 -10.23
CA VAL A 25 -12.24 -28.76 -10.42
C VAL A 25 -12.63 -27.35 -10.88
N ALA A 26 -13.58 -27.23 -11.82
CA ALA A 26 -14.05 -25.92 -12.28
C ALA A 26 -14.72 -25.12 -11.15
N ILE A 27 -15.50 -25.77 -10.28
CA ILE A 27 -16.10 -25.13 -9.10
C ILE A 27 -15.03 -24.70 -8.10
N VAL A 28 -14.03 -25.53 -7.82
CA VAL A 28 -12.94 -25.21 -6.89
C VAL A 28 -12.07 -24.08 -7.44
N VAL A 29 -11.66 -24.15 -8.70
CA VAL A 29 -10.87 -23.08 -9.35
C VAL A 29 -11.68 -21.79 -9.44
N GLY A 30 -12.98 -21.89 -9.76
CA GLY A 30 -13.91 -20.76 -9.74
C GLY A 30 -14.03 -20.14 -8.35
N ALA A 31 -14.23 -20.95 -7.31
CA ALA A 31 -14.35 -20.50 -5.93
C ALA A 31 -13.04 -19.88 -5.40
N VAL A 32 -11.88 -20.45 -5.73
CA VAL A 32 -10.57 -19.90 -5.35
C VAL A 32 -10.29 -18.59 -6.10
N SER A 33 -10.62 -18.53 -7.39
CA SER A 33 -10.47 -17.31 -8.18
C SER A 33 -11.39 -16.19 -7.69
N LEU A 34 -12.64 -16.55 -7.36
CA LEU A 34 -13.62 -15.64 -6.76
C LEU A 34 -13.19 -15.20 -5.35
N TYR A 35 -12.65 -16.10 -4.55
CA TYR A 35 -12.13 -15.81 -3.21
C TYR A 35 -10.93 -14.85 -3.27
N ILE A 36 -9.99 -15.09 -4.16
CA ILE A 36 -8.86 -14.18 -4.41
C ILE A 36 -9.37 -12.83 -4.92
N PHE A 37 -10.37 -12.82 -5.80
CA PHE A 37 -10.96 -11.59 -6.32
C PHE A 37 -11.69 -10.77 -5.23
N TYR A 38 -12.44 -11.42 -4.33
CA TYR A 38 -13.07 -10.76 -3.18
C TYR A 38 -12.09 -10.36 -2.09
N ARG A 39 -10.95 -11.07 -1.93
CA ARG A 39 -9.86 -10.61 -1.06
C ARG A 39 -9.12 -9.41 -1.65
N ARG A 40 -8.93 -9.37 -2.98
CA ARG A 40 -8.37 -8.20 -3.69
C ARG A 40 -9.31 -7.00 -3.65
N LYS A 41 -10.61 -7.26 -3.77
CA LYS A 41 -11.68 -6.29 -3.52
C LYS A 41 -12.16 -6.45 -2.08
N GLY A 42 -11.27 -6.21 -1.11
CA GLY A 42 -11.72 -5.82 0.22
C GLY A 42 -12.83 -4.76 0.07
N PRO A 43 -13.84 -4.73 0.96
CA PRO A 43 -14.97 -3.83 0.80
C PRO A 43 -14.41 -2.46 0.45
N VAL A 44 -14.87 -1.90 -0.67
CA VAL A 44 -14.68 -0.48 -0.93
C VAL A 44 -15.44 0.20 0.20
N GLN A 45 -14.76 0.34 1.33
CA GLN A 45 -15.04 1.38 2.28
C GLN A 45 -14.90 2.62 1.41
N ARG A 46 -16.06 3.13 0.95
CA ARG A 46 -16.18 4.57 0.82
C ARG A 46 -15.56 5.09 2.11
N PRO A 47 -14.55 5.98 2.04
CA PRO A 47 -14.08 6.59 3.26
C PRO A 47 -15.35 7.06 3.99
N PRO A 48 -15.51 6.78 5.30
CA PRO A 48 -16.44 7.60 6.05
C PRO A 48 -16.05 9.02 5.65
N GLY A 49 -17.01 9.78 5.12
CA GLY A 49 -16.74 11.17 4.77
C GLY A 49 -16.24 11.81 6.06
N ASP A 50 -14.92 11.88 6.20
CA ASP A 50 -14.28 12.44 7.36
C ASP A 50 -14.76 13.89 7.32
N PRO A 51 -15.54 14.35 8.31
CA PRO A 51 -15.82 15.76 8.40
C PRO A 51 -14.44 16.37 8.59
N ARG A 52 -13.96 17.08 7.55
CA ARG A 52 -12.70 17.84 7.51
C ARG A 52 -12.13 17.98 8.91
N ARG A 53 -11.11 17.18 9.21
CA ARG A 53 -10.43 17.12 10.52
C ARG A 53 -10.36 18.53 11.10
N SER A 54 -11.19 18.80 12.10
CA SER A 54 -11.24 20.11 12.74
C SER A 54 -9.84 20.44 13.28
N LEU A 55 -9.35 21.64 12.98
CA LEU A 55 -8.02 22.15 13.36
C LEU A 55 -7.81 22.29 14.89
N SER A 56 -8.72 21.76 15.71
CA SER A 56 -8.83 22.04 17.15
C SER A 56 -9.24 20.82 17.98
N ALA A 57 -8.70 19.63 17.68
CA ALA A 57 -8.74 18.52 18.64
C ALA A 57 -7.57 18.65 19.65
N PRO A 58 -7.81 18.56 20.98
CA PRO A 58 -6.76 18.65 21.98
C PRO A 58 -5.76 17.50 21.79
N ARG A 59 -4.46 17.85 21.87
CA ARG A 59 -3.36 16.90 21.85
C ARG A 59 -3.26 16.25 23.23
N ASP A 60 -3.66 14.99 23.34
CA ASP A 60 -3.21 14.19 24.47
C ASP A 60 -1.72 13.91 24.31
N GLY A 61 -0.96 14.39 25.29
CA GLY A 61 0.48 14.26 25.36
C GLY A 61 0.85 12.86 25.83
N GLY A 62 1.60 12.13 25.01
CA GLY A 62 2.23 10.89 25.43
C GLY A 62 2.25 9.77 24.40
N GLU A 63 2.54 10.01 23.12
CA GLU A 63 2.69 8.93 22.13
C GLU A 63 3.84 9.20 21.18
N THR A 64 5.04 8.90 21.66
CA THR A 64 6.13 8.51 20.77
C THR A 64 5.83 7.10 20.22
N CYS A 65 5.82 6.95 18.89
CA CYS A 65 5.68 5.71 18.09
C CYS A 65 4.31 5.16 17.69
N ASN A 66 3.27 5.99 17.55
CA ASN A 66 2.01 5.51 16.96
C ASN A 66 2.16 5.10 15.47
N ALA A 67 2.98 5.83 14.71
CA ALA A 67 3.23 5.55 13.28
C ALA A 67 3.92 4.19 13.03
N LEU A 68 4.97 3.84 13.77
CA LEU A 68 5.68 2.57 13.61
C LEU A 68 4.83 1.38 14.07
N ALA A 69 4.09 1.54 15.17
CA ALA A 69 3.16 0.52 15.66
C ALA A 69 2.11 0.18 14.60
N ARG A 70 1.54 1.18 13.93
CA ARG A 70 0.59 0.99 12.82
C ARG A 70 1.17 0.22 11.64
N ILE A 71 2.46 0.44 11.31
CA ILE A 71 3.15 -0.30 10.26
C ILE A 71 3.23 -1.77 10.64
N LYS A 72 3.69 -2.07 11.86
CA LYS A 72 3.80 -3.44 12.38
C LYS A 72 2.44 -4.14 12.49
N GLN A 73 1.39 -3.39 12.79
CA GLN A 73 0.01 -3.88 12.85
C GLN A 73 -0.66 -4.05 11.48
N LYS A 74 0.10 -4.00 10.36
CA LYS A 74 -0.44 -4.22 9.01
C LYS A 74 -1.54 -3.21 8.62
N ALA A 75 -1.56 -2.02 9.22
CA ALA A 75 -2.62 -1.02 9.04
C ALA A 75 -2.71 -0.40 7.62
N PHE A 76 -1.76 -0.75 6.74
CA PHE A 76 -1.63 -0.21 5.38
C PHE A 76 -1.86 -1.26 4.28
N ILE A 77 -2.25 -2.48 4.63
CA ILE A 77 -2.69 -3.49 3.66
C ILE A 77 -3.96 -2.97 2.95
N GLY A 78 -3.96 -3.05 1.62
CA GLY A 78 -5.05 -2.56 0.77
C GLY A 78 -5.17 -1.03 0.69
N LYS A 79 -4.27 -0.27 1.33
CA LYS A 79 -4.25 1.20 1.27
C LYS A 79 -3.24 1.70 0.23
N LYS A 80 -3.34 2.98 -0.11
CA LYS A 80 -2.36 3.69 -0.93
C LYS A 80 -1.09 3.95 -0.12
N VAL A 81 0.03 3.46 -0.61
CA VAL A 81 1.35 3.62 0.01
C VAL A 81 2.25 4.34 -0.98
N CYS A 82 2.89 5.41 -0.55
CA CYS A 82 3.82 6.19 -1.35
C CYS A 82 5.24 6.03 -0.80
N ILE A 83 6.18 5.61 -1.65
CA ILE A 83 7.56 5.35 -1.24
C ILE A 83 8.51 6.14 -2.15
N ALA A 84 9.39 6.93 -1.55
CA ALA A 84 10.48 7.60 -2.24
C ALA A 84 11.51 6.56 -2.71
N TRP A 85 11.88 6.62 -3.98
CA TRP A 85 12.86 5.72 -4.59
C TRP A 85 14.22 5.78 -3.89
N GLU A 86 14.60 6.98 -3.44
CA GLU A 86 15.86 7.27 -2.76
C GLU A 86 15.96 6.56 -1.41
N VAL A 87 14.83 6.13 -0.82
CA VAL A 87 14.81 5.32 0.40
C VAL A 87 15.11 3.85 0.10
N LEU A 88 14.77 3.37 -1.09
CA LEU A 88 14.91 1.98 -1.48
C LEU A 88 16.25 1.69 -2.17
N HIS A 89 16.76 2.66 -2.92
CA HIS A 89 17.92 2.47 -3.79
C HIS A 89 18.87 3.66 -3.67
N ASP A 90 20.18 3.40 -3.57
CA ASP A 90 21.21 4.44 -3.44
C ASP A 90 21.79 4.91 -4.79
N GLY A 91 21.33 4.31 -5.89
CA GLY A 91 21.80 4.57 -7.26
C GLY A 91 22.69 3.47 -7.81
N LYS A 92 23.28 2.64 -6.95
CA LYS A 92 24.11 1.48 -7.32
C LYS A 92 23.47 0.16 -6.91
N SER A 93 22.84 0.12 -5.74
CA SER A 93 22.29 -1.08 -5.13
C SER A 93 21.02 -0.79 -4.31
N TRP A 94 20.26 -1.86 -4.07
CA TRP A 94 19.16 -1.85 -3.11
C TRP A 94 19.70 -1.64 -1.70
N LYS A 95 19.14 -0.66 -0.98
CA LYS A 95 19.53 -0.34 0.38
C LYS A 95 19.23 -1.52 1.32
N ALA A 96 19.82 -1.44 2.52
CA ALA A 96 19.61 -2.44 3.57
C ALA A 96 20.01 -3.86 3.14
N GLN A 97 21.15 -3.99 2.43
CA GLN A 97 21.67 -5.27 1.94
C GLN A 97 20.65 -6.05 1.08
N GLY A 98 19.82 -5.33 0.31
CA GLY A 98 18.77 -5.93 -0.52
C GLY A 98 17.39 -6.02 0.15
N LYS A 99 17.27 -5.88 1.47
CA LYS A 99 15.97 -5.95 2.17
C LYS A 99 14.97 -4.89 1.70
N ALA A 100 15.45 -3.75 1.19
CA ALA A 100 14.59 -2.73 0.58
C ALA A 100 13.73 -3.29 -0.57
N LEU A 101 14.28 -4.23 -1.35
CA LEU A 101 13.57 -4.90 -2.43
C LEU A 101 12.46 -5.81 -1.88
N ASP A 102 12.73 -6.54 -0.81
CA ASP A 102 11.74 -7.44 -0.20
C ASP A 102 10.59 -6.66 0.43
N ILE A 103 10.90 -5.53 1.09
CA ILE A 103 9.88 -4.60 1.62
C ILE A 103 9.04 -4.03 0.47
N LEU A 104 9.67 -3.63 -0.64
CA LEU A 104 8.96 -3.13 -1.80
C LEU A 104 8.02 -4.20 -2.38
N ARG A 105 8.48 -5.45 -2.51
CA ARG A 105 7.68 -6.58 -2.98
C ARG A 105 6.50 -6.87 -2.06
N LEU A 106 6.73 -6.84 -0.75
CA LEU A 106 5.68 -7.02 0.25
C LEU A 106 4.55 -6.00 0.05
N TYR A 107 4.90 -4.72 0.01
CA TYR A 107 3.89 -3.67 -0.20
C TYR A 107 3.26 -3.74 -1.60
N ALA A 108 4.02 -4.06 -2.64
CA ALA A 108 3.49 -4.21 -4.00
C ALA A 108 2.45 -5.34 -4.09
N PHE A 109 2.61 -6.39 -3.28
CA PHE A 109 1.66 -7.48 -3.20
C PHE A 109 0.44 -7.14 -2.33
N SER A 110 0.64 -6.44 -1.21
CA SER A 110 -0.41 -6.22 -0.20
C SER A 110 -1.18 -4.91 -0.35
N SER A 111 -0.66 -3.93 -1.11
CA SER A 111 -1.10 -2.53 -1.06
C SER A 111 -0.99 -1.85 -2.43
N GLU A 112 -1.60 -0.67 -2.57
CA GLU A 112 -1.45 0.14 -3.78
C GLU A 112 -0.20 1.02 -3.69
N VAL A 113 0.91 0.54 -4.24
CA VAL A 113 2.21 1.22 -4.16
C VAL A 113 2.37 2.26 -5.26
N TYR A 114 2.72 3.48 -4.86
CA TYR A 114 3.20 4.56 -5.70
C TYR A 114 4.67 4.80 -5.41
N LEU A 115 5.50 4.75 -6.46
CA LEU A 115 6.91 5.05 -6.37
C LEU A 115 7.15 6.48 -6.81
N MET A 116 7.70 7.29 -5.91
CA MET A 116 8.14 8.65 -6.22
C MET A 116 9.63 8.66 -6.49
N CYS A 117 10.00 9.04 -7.71
CA CYS A 117 11.38 9.05 -8.14
C CYS A 117 11.82 10.47 -8.49
N ARG A 118 12.83 11.00 -7.80
CA ARG A 118 13.50 12.24 -8.22
C ARG A 118 14.49 11.91 -9.34
N ILE A 119 14.29 12.51 -10.51
CA ILE A 119 15.14 12.29 -11.69
C ILE A 119 15.75 13.60 -12.16
N GLN A 120 16.97 13.55 -12.69
CA GLN A 120 17.60 14.69 -13.34
C GLN A 120 17.42 14.66 -14.86
N GLY A 121 17.24 13.47 -15.44
CA GLY A 121 17.07 13.32 -16.89
C GLY A 121 16.38 12.02 -17.33
N ALA A 122 16.28 11.85 -18.64
CA ALA A 122 15.62 10.71 -19.27
C ALA A 122 16.35 9.37 -19.02
N ASP A 123 17.66 9.41 -18.79
CA ASP A 123 18.45 8.20 -18.54
C ASP A 123 18.20 7.62 -17.16
N ASP A 124 18.03 8.48 -16.14
CA ASP A 124 17.60 8.05 -14.80
C ASP A 124 16.25 7.35 -14.87
N LYS A 125 15.31 7.91 -15.63
CA LYS A 125 13.99 7.31 -15.85
C LYS A 125 14.10 5.92 -16.45
N LYS A 126 14.94 5.73 -17.48
CA LYS A 126 15.14 4.41 -18.11
C LYS A 126 15.74 3.41 -17.11
N ARG A 127 16.76 3.82 -16.35
CA ARG A 127 17.43 2.98 -15.35
C ARG A 127 16.48 2.53 -14.23
N ILE A 128 15.68 3.46 -13.71
CA ILE A 128 14.70 3.13 -12.66
C ILE A 128 13.63 2.18 -13.20
N LEU A 129 13.11 2.44 -14.41
CA LEU A 129 12.14 1.54 -15.04
C LEU A 129 12.71 0.15 -15.32
N SER A 130 13.99 0.00 -15.69
CA SER A 130 14.59 -1.33 -15.87
C SER A 130 14.72 -2.10 -14.56
N LEU A 131 15.02 -1.42 -13.46
CA LEU A 131 15.09 -2.05 -12.13
C LEU A 131 13.71 -2.47 -11.63
N ILE A 132 12.70 -1.61 -11.78
CA ILE A 132 11.33 -1.89 -11.35
C ILE A 132 10.68 -3.00 -12.18
N LYS A 133 11.04 -3.15 -13.46
CA LYS A 133 10.54 -4.25 -14.30
C LYS A 133 10.83 -5.65 -13.73
N ALA A 134 11.87 -5.79 -12.89
CA ALA A 134 12.19 -7.05 -12.22
C ALA A 134 11.36 -7.28 -10.94
N VAL A 135 10.48 -6.34 -10.58
CA VAL A 135 9.63 -6.40 -9.39
C VAL A 135 8.18 -6.59 -9.82
N ASP A 136 7.65 -7.78 -9.53
CA ASP A 136 6.25 -8.09 -9.80
C ASP A 136 5.32 -7.29 -8.88
N GLY A 137 4.16 -6.89 -9.40
CA GLY A 137 3.11 -6.19 -8.66
C GLY A 137 3.14 -4.65 -8.76
N ILE A 138 4.20 -4.06 -9.33
CA ILE A 138 4.27 -2.60 -9.54
C ILE A 138 3.82 -2.24 -10.95
N GLU A 139 2.71 -1.51 -11.03
CA GLU A 139 2.19 -1.01 -12.29
C GLU A 139 3.00 0.20 -12.77
N ARG A 140 3.38 0.20 -14.05
CA ARG A 140 4.22 1.25 -14.66
C ARG A 140 3.67 2.66 -14.46
N HIS A 141 2.35 2.82 -14.44
CA HIS A 141 1.70 4.13 -14.28
C HIS A 141 1.69 4.63 -12.83
N ARG A 142 2.07 3.80 -11.85
CA ARG A 142 2.24 4.18 -10.44
C ARG A 142 3.68 4.56 -10.10
N VAL A 143 4.58 4.44 -11.07
CA VAL A 143 5.95 4.97 -10.99
C VAL A 143 5.94 6.38 -11.54
N LEU A 144 6.08 7.35 -10.65
CA LEU A 144 5.93 8.76 -10.94
C LEU A 144 7.29 9.44 -10.82
N PHE A 145 7.59 10.28 -11.80
CA PHE A 145 8.89 10.90 -11.94
C PHE A 145 8.78 12.40 -11.71
N CYS A 146 9.61 12.93 -10.82
CA CYS A 146 9.66 14.35 -10.46
C CYS A 146 11.06 14.89 -10.70
N THR A 147 11.17 16.07 -11.30
CA THR A 147 12.44 16.81 -11.37
C THR A 147 12.57 17.82 -10.24
N THR A 148 11.44 18.30 -9.70
CA THR A 148 11.37 19.35 -8.67
C THR A 148 10.74 18.85 -7.38
N GLU A 149 11.13 19.46 -6.27
CA GLU A 149 10.57 19.19 -4.94
C GLU A 149 9.08 19.56 -4.86
N LYS A 150 8.69 20.68 -5.47
CA LYS A 150 7.27 21.08 -5.58
C LYS A 150 6.43 20.05 -6.33
N GLY A 151 7.01 19.39 -7.34
CA GLY A 151 6.35 18.30 -8.05
C GLY A 151 6.03 17.13 -7.10
N TYR A 152 7.00 16.75 -6.27
CA TYR A 152 6.83 15.69 -5.27
C TYR A 152 5.67 16.00 -4.30
N GLU A 153 5.62 17.22 -3.78
CA GLU A 153 4.55 17.67 -2.89
C GLU A 153 3.18 17.66 -3.58
N ALA A 154 3.11 18.13 -4.83
CA ALA A 154 1.89 18.15 -5.61
C ALA A 154 1.36 16.73 -5.87
N PHE A 155 2.22 15.80 -6.29
CA PHE A 155 1.82 14.41 -6.49
C PHE A 155 1.36 13.76 -5.20
N THR A 156 2.10 13.96 -4.11
CA THR A 156 1.74 13.34 -2.83
C THR A 156 0.36 13.81 -2.35
N ARG A 157 0.02 15.09 -2.55
CA ARG A 157 -1.31 15.64 -2.27
C ARG A 157 -2.42 15.06 -3.15
N GLN A 158 -2.13 14.81 -4.43
CA GLN A 158 -3.11 14.27 -5.36
C GLN A 158 -3.37 12.78 -5.13
N ILE A 159 -2.33 12.02 -4.81
CA ILE A 159 -2.45 10.58 -4.52
C ILE A 159 -3.22 10.36 -3.22
N ASP A 160 -2.96 11.23 -2.23
CA ASP A 160 -3.46 11.14 -0.86
C ASP A 160 -3.13 9.77 -0.23
N PRO A 161 -1.83 9.44 -0.05
CA PRO A 161 -1.43 8.15 0.47
C PRO A 161 -1.68 8.08 1.98
N SER A 162 -2.04 6.88 2.46
CA SER A 162 -2.16 6.64 3.91
C SER A 162 -0.80 6.51 4.58
N LEU A 163 0.22 6.09 3.83
CA LEU A 163 1.61 5.97 4.28
C LEU A 163 2.54 6.65 3.28
N LEU A 164 3.39 7.56 3.76
CA LEU A 164 4.51 8.10 3.00
C LEU A 164 5.84 7.68 3.63
N VAL A 165 6.73 7.10 2.84
CA VAL A 165 8.11 6.80 3.25
C VAL A 165 9.06 7.68 2.44
N THR A 166 9.82 8.55 3.11
CA THR A 166 10.77 9.47 2.47
C THR A 166 12.04 9.63 3.31
N ASN A 167 13.13 10.10 2.69
CA ASN A 167 14.37 10.48 3.36
C ASN A 167 14.53 12.00 3.51
N ASP A 168 13.58 12.79 2.98
CA ASP A 168 13.66 14.25 2.97
C ASP A 168 12.85 14.85 4.14
N ALA A 169 13.54 15.48 5.09
CA ALA A 169 12.93 16.11 6.25
C ALA A 169 12.08 17.35 5.91
N ALA A 170 12.40 18.06 4.82
CA ALA A 170 11.63 19.23 4.39
C ALA A 170 10.23 18.80 3.92
N GLN A 171 10.17 17.72 3.12
CA GLN A 171 8.90 17.13 2.67
C GLN A 171 8.05 16.66 3.85
N VAL A 172 8.64 15.98 4.83
CA VAL A 172 7.92 15.52 6.03
C VAL A 172 7.34 16.71 6.79
N THR A 173 8.10 17.78 6.95
CA THR A 173 7.66 18.98 7.69
C THR A 173 6.43 19.62 7.06
N PHE A 174 6.33 19.60 5.72
CA PHE A 174 5.20 20.14 4.98
C PHE A 174 4.00 19.18 4.96
N LEU A 175 4.26 17.89 4.72
CA LEU A 175 3.23 16.87 4.48
C LEU A 175 2.63 16.29 5.77
N LYS A 176 3.25 16.51 6.94
CA LYS A 176 2.72 16.06 8.23
C LYS A 176 1.31 16.54 8.57
N ARG A 177 0.83 17.63 7.95
CA ARG A 177 -0.54 18.13 8.17
C ARG A 177 -1.59 17.46 7.28
N ILE A 178 -1.14 16.76 6.25
CA ILE A 178 -1.98 16.24 5.17
C ILE A 178 -2.06 14.72 5.28
N ILE A 179 -0.92 14.07 5.49
CA ILE A 179 -0.79 12.61 5.44
C ILE A 179 -1.01 11.98 6.81
N GLU A 180 -1.70 10.84 6.80
CA GLU A 180 -2.08 10.11 8.01
C GLU A 180 -0.88 9.51 8.75
N THR A 181 0.09 8.94 8.02
CA THR A 181 1.32 8.38 8.59
C THR A 181 2.52 8.63 7.69
N LEU A 182 3.60 9.14 8.26
CA LEU A 182 4.85 9.43 7.56
C LEU A 182 6.00 8.68 8.24
N VAL A 183 6.94 8.23 7.42
CA VAL A 183 8.20 7.62 7.86
C VAL A 183 9.35 8.40 7.25
N LEU A 184 10.21 8.93 8.12
CA LEU A 184 11.47 9.56 7.75
C LEU A 184 12.60 8.54 7.93
N VAL A 185 13.30 8.22 6.84
CA VAL A 185 14.42 7.28 6.85
C VAL A 185 15.75 8.01 6.81
N GLY A 186 16.61 7.77 7.81
CA GLY A 186 18.00 8.23 7.84
C GLY A 186 18.21 9.75 8.02
N GLY A 187 17.22 10.46 8.59
CA GLY A 187 17.28 11.90 8.84
C GLY A 187 17.03 12.26 10.31
N ASP A 188 17.32 13.52 10.65
CA ASP A 188 17.10 14.06 12.00
C ASP A 188 15.61 14.09 12.36
N CYS A 189 15.31 13.64 13.58
CA CYS A 189 13.95 13.38 14.02
C CYS A 189 13.05 14.61 13.94
N VAL A 190 12.05 14.58 13.04
CA VAL A 190 10.93 15.52 13.05
C VAL A 190 9.89 14.98 14.02
N VAL A 191 9.79 15.58 15.21
CA VAL A 191 8.86 15.14 16.25
C VAL A 191 7.43 15.54 15.89
N ALA A 192 6.62 14.56 15.49
CA ALA A 192 5.17 14.67 15.35
C ALA A 192 4.51 13.30 15.60
N SER A 193 3.26 13.30 16.07
CA SER A 193 2.54 12.05 16.43
C SER A 193 2.31 11.10 15.25
N ASN A 194 2.29 11.62 14.03
CA ASN A 194 2.13 10.87 12.78
C ASN A 194 3.44 10.62 12.03
N VAL A 195 4.59 10.97 12.60
CA VAL A 195 5.91 10.79 11.97
C VAL A 195 6.72 9.76 12.75
N ALA A 196 7.13 8.68 12.09
CA ALA A 196 8.13 7.75 12.59
C ALA A 196 9.49 8.08 11.98
N CYS A 197 10.51 8.26 12.81
CA CYS A 197 11.88 8.43 12.35
C CYS A 197 12.61 7.11 12.54
N VAL A 198 13.15 6.57 11.46
CA VAL A 198 13.85 5.28 11.47
C VAL A 198 15.25 5.43 10.86
N PRO A 199 16.26 4.74 11.40
CA PRO A 199 17.63 4.86 10.88
C PRO A 199 17.80 4.17 9.51
N SER A 200 17.01 3.14 9.23
CA SER A 200 17.07 2.36 8.00
C SER A 200 15.67 1.91 7.60
N VAL A 201 15.50 1.63 6.30
CA VAL A 201 14.26 1.10 5.72
C VAL A 201 13.86 -0.25 6.31
N GLU A 202 14.81 -1.00 6.88
CA GLU A 202 14.58 -2.30 7.54
C GLU A 202 13.56 -2.21 8.68
N ALA A 203 13.48 -1.07 9.37
CA ALA A 203 12.55 -0.88 10.47
C ALA A 203 11.07 -0.87 10.03
N ILE A 204 10.82 -0.77 8.73
CA ILE A 204 9.49 -0.75 8.10
C ILE A 204 9.08 -2.17 7.66
N SER A 205 9.94 -3.16 7.83
CA SER A 205 9.58 -4.56 7.62
C SER A 205 8.44 -4.97 8.56
N ILE A 206 7.49 -5.71 8.00
CA ILE A 206 6.39 -6.31 8.75
C ILE A 206 6.77 -7.77 8.95
N ASP A 207 6.78 -8.23 10.19
CA ASP A 207 6.98 -9.64 10.50
C ASP A 207 5.81 -10.45 9.90
N LEU A 208 6.14 -11.27 8.91
CA LEU A 208 5.23 -12.27 8.35
C LEU A 208 5.35 -13.52 9.22
N GLU A 209 4.60 -13.57 10.32
CA GLU A 209 4.20 -14.84 10.94
C GLU A 209 3.22 -15.61 10.05
#